data_AF-A0A8D8RZ12-F1
#
_entry.id   AF-A0A8D8RZ12-F1
#
_cell.length_a   1.000
_cell.length_b   1.000
_cell.length_c   1.000
_cell.angle_alpha   90.00
_cell.angle_beta   90.00
_cell.angle_gamma   90.00
#
_symmetry.space_group_name_H-M   'P 1'
#
loop_
_entity.id
_entity.type
_entity.pdbx_description
1 polymer ?
#
loop_
_entity_poly.entity_id
_entity_poly.type
_entity_poly.pdbx_seq_one_letter_code
_entity_poly.pdbx_strand_id
1 'polypeptide(L)'
;MVQRRFLKSLAFKQKIKPKNIYNHCDYKFVMNSNNISTLENRRTLYDLIYFYKIMNQNVYLPDLVQEVSFRVNNKNTRNQDMFISKRAHSNVLKFSPLYRMLEVYNSISRDCPELDIFFMSITQLKKAIESRLEM
;
A
#
# COMPACT_ATOMS: atom_id res chain seq x y z
N MET A 1 15.47 7.80 -3.06
CA MET A 1 16.44 8.91 -3.14
C MET A 1 15.81 10.30 -2.99
N VAL A 2 14.66 10.60 -3.62
CA VAL A 2 14.04 11.95 -3.59
C VAL A 2 13.49 12.34 -2.21
N GLN A 3 12.65 11.50 -1.58
CA GLN A 3 12.05 11.83 -0.27
C GLN A 3 13.11 12.13 0.80
N ARG A 4 14.18 11.33 0.89
CA ARG A 4 15.27 11.55 1.86
C ARG A 4 15.99 12.88 1.64
N ARG A 5 16.23 13.28 0.38
CA ARG A 5 16.84 14.58 0.04
C ARG A 5 15.93 15.74 0.46
N PHE A 6 14.62 15.61 0.21
CA PHE A 6 13.62 16.58 0.66
C PHE A 6 13.60 16.71 2.18
N LEU A 7 13.51 15.59 2.92
CA LEU A 7 13.48 15.60 4.39
C LEU A 7 14.76 16.19 4.99
N LYS A 8 15.93 15.95 4.37
CA LYS A 8 17.19 16.58 4.79
C LYS A 8 17.13 18.11 4.64
N SER A 9 16.60 18.60 3.52
CA SER A 9 16.40 20.05 3.33
C SER A 9 15.38 20.62 4.30
N LEU A 10 14.31 19.89 4.60
CA LEU A 10 13.28 20.30 5.55
C LEU A 10 13.83 20.40 6.97
N ALA A 11 14.57 19.39 7.41
CA ALA A 11 15.22 19.37 8.72
C ALA A 11 16.21 20.51 8.89
N PHE A 12 16.97 20.83 7.83
CA PHE A 12 17.87 21.98 7.83
C PHE A 12 17.10 23.30 8.03
N LYS A 13 15.99 23.50 7.29
CA LYS A 13 15.13 24.69 7.44
C LYS A 13 14.50 24.79 8.84
N GLN A 14 14.15 23.65 9.44
CA GLN A 14 13.56 23.57 10.78
C GLN A 14 14.61 23.60 11.91
N LYS A 15 15.90 23.75 11.58
CA LYS A 15 17.02 23.77 12.55
C LYS A 15 17.05 22.53 13.46
N ILE A 16 16.57 21.39 12.96
CA ILE A 16 16.58 20.12 13.71
C ILE A 16 18.02 19.63 13.77
N LYS A 17 18.61 19.63 14.97
CA LYS A 17 19.98 19.16 15.17
C LYS A 17 20.04 17.63 15.03
N PRO A 18 21.07 17.09 14.35
CA PRO A 18 21.29 15.64 14.32
C PRO A 18 21.50 15.12 15.75
N LYS A 19 20.94 13.94 16.06
CA LYS A 19 20.99 13.35 17.40
C LYS A 19 22.42 13.04 17.87
N ASN A 20 23.35 12.74 16.97
CA ASN A 20 24.78 12.55 17.27
C ASN A 20 25.65 12.98 16.08
N ILE A 21 26.95 13.20 16.33
CA ILE A 21 27.98 13.61 15.35
C ILE A 21 28.04 12.67 14.13
N TYR A 22 27.74 11.38 14.35
CA TYR A 22 27.70 10.34 13.31
C TYR A 22 26.30 10.06 12.77
N ASN A 23 25.25 10.58 13.42
CA ASN A 23 23.87 10.23 13.07
C ASN A 23 23.30 11.20 12.05
N HIS A 24 22.92 10.64 10.91
CA HIS A 24 22.03 11.29 9.97
C HIS A 24 20.73 11.72 10.68
N CYS A 25 20.15 12.82 10.20
CA CYS A 25 18.86 13.35 10.64
C CYS A 25 17.82 12.24 10.88
N ASP A 26 17.10 12.30 12.00
CA ASP A 26 16.01 11.37 12.31
C ASP A 26 14.83 11.61 11.35
N TYR A 27 14.88 10.94 10.20
CA TYR A 27 13.88 11.12 9.14
C TYR A 27 12.47 10.76 9.60
N LYS A 28 12.32 9.81 10.53
CA LYS A 28 11.00 9.43 11.05
C LYS A 28 10.42 10.58 11.89
N PHE A 29 11.24 11.20 12.72
CA PHE A 29 10.83 12.39 13.47
C PHE A 29 10.41 13.53 12.53
N VAL A 30 11.22 13.85 11.52
CA VAL A 30 10.91 14.92 10.54
C VAL A 30 9.66 14.61 9.74
N MET A 31 9.44 13.35 9.37
CA MET A 31 8.22 12.93 8.68
C MET A 31 6.99 13.14 9.56
N ASN A 32 7.03 12.63 10.79
CA ASN A 32 5.89 12.70 11.71
C ASN A 32 5.58 14.16 12.11
N SER A 33 6.58 14.98 12.37
CA SER A 33 6.37 16.40 12.73
C SER A 33 5.77 17.23 11.60
N ASN A 34 5.82 16.73 10.36
CA ASN A 34 5.29 17.41 9.18
C ASN A 34 4.12 16.64 8.53
N ASN A 35 3.58 15.60 9.19
CA ASN A 35 2.53 14.72 8.66
C ASN A 35 2.85 14.17 7.26
N ILE A 36 4.12 13.79 7.03
CA ILE A 36 4.58 13.23 5.76
C ILE A 36 4.61 11.71 5.86
N SER A 37 3.74 11.03 5.12
CA SER A 37 3.77 9.57 5.02
C SER A 37 4.99 9.06 4.24
N THR A 38 5.41 7.83 4.54
CA THR A 38 6.50 7.18 3.79
C THR A 38 6.14 7.03 2.31
N LEU A 39 7.14 6.94 1.43
CA LEU A 39 6.90 6.60 0.02
C LEU A 39 6.25 5.22 -0.13
N GLU A 40 6.56 4.30 0.77
CA GLU A 40 5.99 2.95 0.78
C GLU A 40 4.48 3.00 1.07
N ASN A 41 4.06 3.64 2.17
CA ASN A 41 2.65 3.72 2.54
C ASN A 41 1.82 4.41 1.45
N ARG A 42 2.35 5.50 0.87
CA ARG A 42 1.69 6.17 -0.26
C ARG A 42 1.55 5.26 -1.46
N ARG A 43 2.58 4.46 -1.75
CA ARG A 43 2.54 3.51 -2.86
C ARG A 43 1.52 2.41 -2.62
N THR A 44 1.47 1.84 -1.41
CA THR A 44 0.49 0.86 -0.98
C THR A 44 -0.93 1.40 -1.12
N LEU A 45 -1.17 2.64 -0.68
CA LEU A 45 -2.46 3.31 -0.82
C LEU A 45 -2.85 3.48 -2.30
N TYR A 46 -1.93 3.95 -3.14
CA TYR A 46 -2.21 4.13 -4.56
C TYR A 46 -2.43 2.82 -5.31
N ASP A 47 -1.72 1.75 -4.94
CA ASP A 47 -1.95 0.42 -5.50
C ASP A 47 -3.39 -0.03 -5.26
N LEU A 48 -3.87 0.08 -4.02
CA LEU A 48 -5.22 -0.36 -3.67
C LEU A 48 -6.30 0.54 -4.25
N ILE A 49 -6.08 1.85 -4.30
CA ILE A 49 -7.00 2.78 -4.98
C ILE A 49 -7.07 2.45 -6.47
N TYR A 50 -5.92 2.18 -7.11
CA TYR A 50 -5.90 1.84 -8.53
C TYR A 50 -6.56 0.48 -8.78
N PHE A 51 -6.29 -0.50 -7.92
CA PHE A 51 -6.93 -1.80 -7.97
C PHE A 51 -8.45 -1.69 -7.80
N TYR A 52 -8.93 -0.89 -6.86
CA TYR A 52 -10.36 -0.59 -6.70
C TYR A 52 -10.97 -0.04 -7.98
N LYS A 53 -10.29 0.89 -8.64
CA LYS A 53 -10.77 1.46 -9.91
C LYS A 53 -10.85 0.43 -11.03
N ILE A 54 -9.91 -0.51 -11.09
CA ILE A 54 -9.93 -1.62 -12.05
C ILE A 54 -11.13 -2.53 -11.77
N MET A 55 -11.27 -3.00 -10.53
CA MET A 55 -12.32 -3.96 -10.16
C MET A 55 -13.74 -3.40 -10.28
N ASN A 56 -13.91 -2.09 -10.06
CA ASN A 56 -15.20 -1.40 -10.17
C ASN A 56 -15.41 -0.71 -11.53
N GLN A 57 -14.62 -1.07 -12.56
CA GLN A 57 -14.75 -0.56 -13.92
C GLN A 57 -14.64 0.98 -14.08
N ASN A 58 -14.14 1.68 -13.06
CA ASN A 58 -13.79 3.10 -13.15
C ASN A 58 -12.57 3.33 -14.08
N VAL A 59 -11.81 2.27 -14.35
CA VAL A 59 -10.78 2.20 -15.39
C VAL A 59 -11.04 0.94 -16.21
N TYR A 60 -11.30 1.10 -17.51
CA TYR A 60 -11.61 -0.01 -18.40
C TYR A 60 -10.33 -0.71 -18.88
N LEU A 61 -9.98 -1.83 -18.23
CA LEU A 61 -8.83 -2.68 -18.56
C LEU A 61 -9.23 -4.17 -18.45
N PRO A 62 -10.02 -4.68 -19.41
CA PRO A 62 -10.55 -6.06 -19.34
C PRO A 62 -9.44 -7.10 -19.29
N ASP A 63 -8.36 -6.92 -20.04
CA ASP A 63 -7.22 -7.85 -20.07
C ASP A 63 -6.60 -8.01 -18.68
N LEU A 64 -6.52 -6.91 -17.91
CA LEU A 64 -5.96 -6.93 -16.57
C LEU A 64 -6.90 -7.60 -15.56
N VAL A 65 -8.20 -7.40 -15.71
CA VAL A 65 -9.23 -8.06 -14.89
C VAL A 65 -9.24 -9.56 -15.13
N GLN A 66 -9.04 -10.01 -16.38
CA GLN A 66 -8.96 -11.44 -16.72
C GLN A 66 -7.78 -12.15 -16.04
N GLU A 67 -6.69 -11.43 -15.76
CA GLU A 67 -5.54 -11.98 -15.02
C GLU A 67 -5.77 -12.05 -13.50
N VAL A 68 -6.83 -11.41 -12.97
CA VAL A 68 -7.19 -11.47 -11.55
C VAL A 68 -7.89 -12.79 -11.25
N SER A 69 -7.25 -13.64 -10.46
CA SER A 69 -7.80 -14.92 -10.03
C SER A 69 -8.40 -14.83 -8.63
N PHE A 70 -9.67 -15.19 -8.50
CA PHE A 70 -10.38 -15.24 -7.22
C PHE A 70 -10.16 -16.58 -6.51
N ARG A 71 -10.01 -16.52 -5.18
CA ARG A 71 -10.05 -17.70 -4.32
C ARG A 71 -11.46 -17.86 -3.77
N VAL A 72 -12.21 -18.80 -4.35
CA VAL A 72 -13.53 -19.16 -3.85
C VAL A 72 -13.37 -20.29 -2.83
N ASN A 73 -13.42 -19.94 -1.55
CA ASN A 73 -13.32 -20.90 -0.46
C ASN A 73 -14.65 -21.64 -0.28
N ASN A 74 -14.77 -22.86 -0.81
CA ASN A 74 -15.98 -23.70 -0.66
C ASN A 74 -16.13 -24.31 0.74
N LYS A 75 -15.10 -24.23 1.59
CA LYS A 75 -15.07 -24.72 2.98
C LYS A 75 -14.35 -23.71 3.86
N ASN A 76 -14.54 -23.78 5.17
CA ASN A 76 -13.86 -22.90 6.12
C ASN A 76 -12.36 -23.24 6.19
N THR A 77 -11.56 -22.66 5.29
CA THR A 77 -10.11 -22.88 5.25
C THR A 77 -9.37 -21.89 6.15
N ARG A 78 -8.15 -22.22 6.56
CA ARG A 78 -7.30 -21.29 7.33
C ARG A 78 -6.82 -20.09 6.50
N ASN A 79 -6.92 -20.16 5.18
CA ASN A 79 -6.53 -19.08 4.29
C ASN A 79 -7.79 -18.28 3.90
N GLN A 80 -7.82 -17.02 4.29
CA GLN A 80 -8.93 -16.09 4.03
C GLN A 80 -8.58 -15.07 2.92
N ASP A 81 -7.53 -15.34 2.13
CA ASP A 81 -7.15 -14.47 1.02
C ASP A 81 -8.24 -14.51 -0.05
N MET A 82 -8.71 -13.34 -0.50
CA MET A 82 -9.74 -13.24 -1.52
C MET A 82 -9.18 -13.49 -2.92
N PHE A 83 -7.95 -13.06 -3.17
CA PHE A 83 -7.29 -13.19 -4.47
C PHE A 83 -6.15 -14.21 -4.42
N ILE A 84 -5.90 -14.87 -5.55
CA ILE A 84 -4.78 -15.79 -5.71
C ILE A 84 -3.56 -15.02 -6.21
N SER A 85 -2.61 -14.74 -5.32
CA SER A 85 -1.26 -14.29 -5.70
C SER A 85 -0.44 -15.49 -6.21
N LYS A 86 -0.21 -15.60 -7.52
CA LYS A 86 0.69 -16.64 -8.09
C LYS A 86 2.08 -16.50 -7.48
N ARG A 87 2.64 -17.55 -6.87
CA ARG A 87 3.96 -17.49 -6.22
C ARG A 87 5.00 -16.84 -7.15
N ALA A 88 5.56 -15.70 -6.73
CA ALA A 88 6.53 -15.00 -7.53
C ALA A 88 7.88 -15.74 -7.50
N HIS A 89 8.28 -16.32 -8.63
CA HIS A 89 9.58 -17.02 -8.78
C HIS A 89 10.72 -16.06 -9.19
N SER A 90 10.39 -14.83 -9.57
CA SER A 90 11.37 -13.80 -9.95
C SER A 90 11.05 -12.46 -9.29
N ASN A 91 12.07 -11.62 -9.14
CA ASN A 91 11.89 -10.24 -8.68
C ASN A 91 10.96 -9.45 -9.61
N VAL A 92 11.01 -9.73 -10.92
CA VAL A 92 10.13 -9.09 -11.91
C VAL A 92 8.67 -9.33 -11.57
N LEU A 93 8.29 -10.59 -11.32
CA LEU A 93 6.91 -10.92 -10.98
C LEU A 93 6.54 -10.39 -9.59
N LYS A 94 7.44 -10.50 -8.61
CA LYS A 94 7.23 -10.01 -7.23
C LYS A 94 6.96 -8.51 -7.18
N PHE A 95 7.64 -7.73 -8.02
CA PHE A 95 7.48 -6.28 -8.10
C PHE A 95 6.52 -5.84 -9.22
N SER A 96 5.87 -6.79 -9.90
CA SER A 96 4.86 -6.44 -10.91
C SER A 96 3.67 -5.75 -10.25
N PRO A 97 3.06 -4.74 -10.90
CA PRO A 97 1.96 -3.99 -10.32
C PRO A 97 0.78 -4.87 -9.91
N LEU A 98 0.37 -5.81 -10.76
CA LEU A 98 -0.77 -6.70 -10.49
C LEU A 98 -0.51 -7.58 -9.26
N TYR A 99 0.61 -8.31 -9.25
CA TYR A 99 0.97 -9.17 -8.11
C TYR A 99 0.99 -8.37 -6.80
N ARG A 100 1.61 -7.19 -6.83
CA ARG A 100 1.70 -6.32 -5.66
C ARG A 100 0.33 -5.83 -5.20
N MET A 101 -0.56 -5.44 -6.10
CA MET A 101 -1.93 -5.03 -5.76
C MET A 101 -2.70 -6.17 -5.06
N LEU A 102 -2.64 -7.39 -5.59
CA LEU A 102 -3.30 -8.56 -5.01
C LEU A 102 -2.72 -8.91 -3.64
N GLU A 103 -1.39 -8.94 -3.53
CA GLU A 103 -0.70 -9.27 -2.29
C GLU A 103 -0.97 -8.23 -1.20
N VAL A 104 -0.91 -6.94 -1.55
CA VAL A 104 -1.24 -5.85 -0.64
C VAL A 104 -2.69 -5.96 -0.18
N TYR A 105 -3.64 -6.22 -1.09
CA TYR A 105 -5.04 -6.39 -0.72
C TYR A 105 -5.22 -7.53 0.27
N ASN A 106 -4.72 -8.72 -0.05
CA ASN A 106 -4.80 -9.89 0.82
C ASN A 106 -4.11 -9.66 2.18
N SER A 107 -3.02 -8.90 2.21
CA SER A 107 -2.36 -8.54 3.46
C SER A 107 -3.24 -7.65 4.33
N ILE A 108 -3.87 -6.61 3.76
CA ILE A 108 -4.71 -5.70 4.54
C ILE A 108 -6.04 -6.36 4.91
N SER A 109 -6.66 -7.13 4.01
CA SER A 109 -7.93 -7.82 4.27
C SER A 109 -7.82 -8.86 5.39
N ARG A 110 -6.64 -9.46 5.58
CA ARG A 110 -6.39 -10.37 6.72
C ARG A 110 -6.41 -9.64 8.07
N ASP A 111 -5.91 -8.41 8.10
CA ASP A 111 -5.91 -7.57 9.31
C ASP A 111 -7.23 -6.81 9.51
N CYS A 112 -7.98 -6.59 8.43
CA CYS A 112 -9.20 -5.79 8.35
C CYS A 112 -10.24 -6.58 7.53
N PRO A 113 -10.92 -7.58 8.15
CA PRO A 113 -11.90 -8.43 7.46
C PRO A 113 -13.10 -7.67 6.88
N GLU A 114 -13.38 -6.47 7.39
CA GLU A 114 -14.41 -5.56 6.91
C GLU A 114 -14.04 -4.84 5.61
N LEU A 115 -12.78 -4.96 5.15
CA LEU A 115 -12.33 -4.37 3.89
C LEU A 115 -13.01 -5.07 2.71
N ASP A 116 -13.88 -4.34 2.01
CA ASP A 116 -14.59 -4.85 0.84
C ASP A 116 -14.39 -3.93 -0.36
N ILE A 117 -13.58 -4.37 -1.32
CA ILE A 117 -13.27 -3.58 -2.52
C ILE A 117 -14.43 -3.42 -3.49
N PHE A 118 -15.48 -4.24 -3.39
CA PHE A 118 -16.61 -4.25 -4.34
C PHE A 118 -17.75 -3.34 -3.88
N PHE A 119 -17.97 -3.24 -2.58
CA PHE A 119 -19.13 -2.51 -2.03
C PHE A 119 -18.77 -1.23 -1.27
N MET A 120 -17.50 -1.04 -0.89
CA MET A 120 -17.06 0.23 -0.29
C MET A 120 -16.96 1.35 -1.33
N SER A 121 -17.26 2.58 -0.91
CA SER A 121 -16.86 3.77 -1.65
C SER A 121 -15.34 3.97 -1.56
N ILE A 122 -14.76 4.67 -2.54
CA ILE A 122 -13.33 5.01 -2.55
C ILE A 122 -12.88 5.76 -1.29
N THR A 123 -13.76 6.60 -0.71
CA THR A 123 -13.47 7.36 0.51
C THR A 123 -13.41 6.45 1.73
N GLN A 124 -14.33 5.50 1.85
CA GLN A 124 -14.33 4.50 2.92
C GLN A 124 -13.09 3.61 2.83
N LEU A 125 -12.78 3.12 1.61
CA LEU A 125 -11.60 2.30 1.34
C LEU A 125 -10.32 3.05 1.73
N LYS A 126 -10.17 4.30 1.27
CA LYS A 126 -9.01 5.14 1.59
C LYS A 126 -8.84 5.30 3.10
N LYS A 127 -9.93 5.62 3.82
CA LYS A 127 -9.89 5.80 5.28
C LYS A 127 -9.49 4.50 6.01
N ALA A 128 -10.00 3.35 5.58
CA ALA A 128 -9.66 2.05 6.16
C ALA A 128 -8.19 1.67 5.93
N ILE A 129 -7.63 2.03 4.77
CA ILE A 129 -6.21 1.79 4.48
C ILE A 129 -5.32 2.75 5.29
N GLU A 130 -5.67 4.03 5.35
CA GLU A 130 -4.88 5.05 6.07
C GLU A 130 -4.81 4.75 7.58
N SER A 131 -5.93 4.34 8.19
CA SER A 131 -5.94 3.95 9.62
C SER A 131 -5.01 2.77 9.92
N ARG A 132 -4.82 1.86 8.96
CA ARG A 132 -3.94 0.69 9.12
C ARG A 132 -2.48 1.01 8.83
N LEU A 133 -2.20 1.94 7.93
CA LEU A 133 -0.84 2.35 7.54
C LEU A 133 -0.21 3.38 8.49
N GLU A 134 -0.84 3.68 9.63
CA GLU A 134 -0.41 4.74 10.56
C GLU A 134 -0.19 6.09 9.83
N MET A 135 -1.06 6.40 8.86
CA MET A 135 -1.07 7.66 8.09
C MET A 135 -2.07 8.65 8.65
#